data_AF-A0A3N3E632-F1
#
_entry.id   AF-A0A3N3E632-F1
#
_cell.length_a   1.000
_cell.length_b   1.000
_cell.length_c   1.000
_cell.angle_alpha   90.00
_cell.angle_beta   90.00
_cell.angle_gamma   90.00
#
_symmetry.space_group_name_H-M   'P 1'
#
loop_
_entity.id
_entity.type
_entity.pdbx_description
1 polymer ?
#
loop_
_entity_poly.entity_id
_entity_poly.type
_entity_poly.pdbx_seq_one_letter_code
_entity_poly.pdbx_strand_id
1 'polypeptide(L)'
;MKKALFAASTLLTLTACSGANVTSQMRAFDADNASKMLRCVTVETNDSDTNEELAAYDGWSLVYASEYTTDNKSTTELTMCFEKKY
;
A
#
# COMPACT_ATOMS: atom_id res chain seq x y z
N MET A 1 21.12 -24.48 30.03
CA MET A 1 20.00 -23.56 30.29
C MET A 1 20.06 -22.30 29.42
N LYS A 2 21.15 -21.51 29.41
CA LYS A 2 21.26 -20.29 28.57
C LYS A 2 21.12 -20.51 27.05
N LYS A 3 21.65 -21.63 26.52
CA LYS A 3 21.57 -21.98 25.08
C LYS A 3 20.15 -22.29 24.61
N ALA A 4 19.33 -22.91 25.46
CA ALA A 4 17.94 -23.24 25.13
C ALA A 4 17.05 -21.98 25.13
N LEU A 5 17.33 -21.04 26.03
CA LEU A 5 16.64 -19.75 26.10
C LEU A 5 16.92 -18.89 24.86
N PHE A 6 18.17 -18.90 24.38
CA PHE A 6 18.53 -18.19 23.15
C PHE A 6 17.86 -18.80 21.92
N ALA A 7 17.85 -20.14 21.80
CA ALA A 7 17.18 -20.84 20.70
C ALA A 7 15.66 -20.60 20.66
N ALA A 8 15.00 -20.60 21.82
CA ALA A 8 13.57 -20.30 21.92
C ALA A 8 13.25 -18.84 21.51
N SER A 9 14.13 -17.90 21.86
CA SER A 9 13.99 -16.49 21.49
C SER A 9 14.05 -16.28 19.97
N THR A 10 14.99 -16.96 19.30
CA THR A 10 15.15 -16.87 17.84
C THR A 10 13.95 -17.48 17.10
N LEU A 11 13.42 -18.61 17.58
CA LEU A 11 12.23 -19.25 17.01
C LEU A 11 10.97 -18.37 17.10
N LEU A 12 10.79 -17.64 18.22
CA LEU A 12 9.66 -16.72 18.38
C LEU A 12 9.73 -15.50 17.45
N THR A 13 10.94 -15.01 17.15
CA THR A 13 11.11 -13.89 16.20
C THR A 13 10.83 -14.26 14.75
N LEU A 14 11.01 -15.53 14.38
CA LEU A 14 10.74 -16.03 13.03
C LEU A 14 9.24 -16.15 12.72
N THR A 15 8.40 -16.37 13.73
CA THR A 15 6.93 -16.43 13.58
C THR A 15 6.25 -15.06 13.68
N ALA A 16 7.01 -13.99 13.93
CA ALA A 16 6.46 -12.63 14.09
C ALA A 16 6.20 -11.92 12.75
N CYS A 17 6.68 -12.45 11.63
CA CYS A 17 6.34 -11.96 10.29
C CYS A 17 5.05 -12.63 9.81
N SER A 18 3.90 -11.95 9.91
CA SER A 18 2.72 -12.42 9.17
C SER A 18 2.94 -12.18 7.67
N GLY A 19 2.37 -13.07 6.85
CA GLY A 19 2.37 -12.90 5.40
C GLY A 19 1.61 -11.63 5.01
N ALA A 20 2.15 -10.88 4.06
CA ALA A 20 1.44 -9.77 3.48
C ALA A 20 0.40 -10.27 2.46
N ASN A 21 -0.81 -9.78 2.59
CA ASN A 21 -1.84 -9.92 1.57
C ASN A 21 -1.89 -8.63 0.75
N VAL A 22 -1.62 -8.77 -0.55
CA VAL A 22 -1.62 -7.67 -1.52
C VAL A 22 -2.76 -7.90 -2.49
N THR A 23 -3.72 -6.98 -2.52
CA THR A 23 -4.76 -6.94 -3.54
C THR A 23 -4.54 -5.74 -4.43
N SER A 24 -4.58 -5.93 -5.75
CA SER A 24 -4.38 -4.85 -6.71
C SER A 24 -5.38 -4.89 -7.85
N GLN A 25 -5.83 -3.71 -8.28
CA GLN A 25 -6.77 -3.52 -9.37
C GLN A 25 -6.17 -2.47 -10.33
N MET A 26 -5.99 -2.83 -11.59
CA MET A 26 -5.60 -1.90 -12.65
C MET A 26 -6.80 -1.66 -13.56
N ARG A 27 -7.17 -0.39 -13.76
CA ARG A 27 -8.22 0.04 -14.69
C ARG A 27 -7.58 0.35 -16.04
N ALA A 28 -8.34 0.88 -17.00
CA ALA A 28 -7.90 1.21 -18.36
C ALA A 28 -6.78 2.29 -18.37
N PHE A 29 -5.58 1.88 -17.98
CA PHE A 29 -4.34 2.63 -18.04
C PHE A 29 -3.92 2.74 -19.51
N ASP A 30 -3.76 3.98 -19.97
CA ASP A 30 -3.46 4.28 -21.36
C ASP A 30 -1.97 4.54 -21.51
N ALA A 31 -1.20 3.45 -21.45
CA ALA A 31 0.26 3.45 -21.41
C ALA A 31 0.91 4.14 -22.62
N ASP A 32 0.19 4.21 -23.74
CA ASP A 32 0.69 4.72 -25.03
C ASP A 32 0.36 6.20 -25.25
N ASN A 33 -0.30 6.84 -24.28
CA ASN A 33 -0.74 8.22 -24.40
C ASN A 33 0.15 9.18 -23.61
N ALA A 34 1.17 9.69 -24.29
CA ALA A 34 2.11 10.68 -23.73
C ALA A 34 1.45 12.00 -23.29
N SER A 35 0.18 12.25 -23.64
CA SER A 35 -0.58 13.43 -23.17
C SER A 35 -1.23 13.26 -21.79
N LYS A 36 -0.92 12.16 -21.08
CA LYS A 36 -1.40 11.91 -19.71
C LYS A 36 -0.27 11.95 -18.70
N MET A 37 -0.49 12.66 -17.59
CA MET A 37 0.37 12.58 -16.41
C MET A 37 -0.10 11.47 -15.49
N LEU A 38 0.83 10.63 -15.02
CA LEU A 38 0.58 9.65 -13.96
C LEU A 38 1.18 10.15 -12.64
N ARG A 39 0.42 10.06 -11.55
CA ARG A 39 0.90 10.31 -10.19
C ARG A 39 0.40 9.22 -9.26
N CYS A 40 1.27 8.74 -8.37
CA CYS A 40 0.91 7.74 -7.37
C CYS A 40 1.12 8.29 -5.97
N VAL A 41 0.29 7.85 -5.04
CA VAL A 41 0.33 8.18 -3.61
C VAL A 41 0.12 6.90 -2.81
N THR A 42 0.78 6.78 -1.67
CA THR A 42 0.54 5.71 -0.69
C THR A 42 0.01 6.37 0.59
N VAL A 43 -1.15 5.93 1.03
CA VAL A 43 -1.85 6.43 2.23
C VAL A 43 -2.09 5.30 3.22
N GLU A 44 -2.16 5.62 4.51
CA GLU A 44 -2.64 4.68 5.52
C GLU A 44 -4.16 4.86 5.69
N THR A 45 -4.95 3.81 5.47
CA THR A 45 -6.43 3.95 5.40
C THR A 45 -7.09 4.37 6.72
N ASN A 46 -6.37 4.26 7.84
CA ASN A 46 -6.81 4.64 9.17
C ASN A 46 -6.28 6.02 9.60
N ASP A 47 -5.58 6.73 8.72
CA ASP A 47 -5.11 8.09 8.97
C ASP A 47 -6.22 9.12 8.69
N SER A 48 -6.38 10.10 9.57
CA SER A 48 -7.31 11.22 9.38
C SER A 48 -6.98 12.07 8.17
N ASP A 49 -5.72 12.06 7.76
CA ASP A 49 -5.18 13.00 6.78
C ASP A 49 -5.31 12.45 5.34
N THR A 50 -5.67 11.17 5.19
CA THR A 50 -5.85 10.50 3.89
C THR A 50 -6.78 11.27 2.95
N ASN A 51 -7.89 11.82 3.46
CA ASN A 51 -8.83 12.56 2.63
C ASN A 51 -8.21 13.87 2.11
N GLU A 52 -7.37 14.52 2.91
CA GLU A 52 -6.70 15.76 2.54
C GLU A 52 -5.61 15.49 1.48
N GLU A 53 -4.85 14.40 1.63
CA GLU A 53 -3.90 13.96 0.62
C GLU A 53 -4.56 13.58 -0.71
N LEU A 54 -5.71 12.91 -0.66
CA LEU A 54 -6.45 12.49 -1.85
C LEU A 54 -7.13 13.66 -2.59
N ALA A 55 -7.44 14.76 -1.90
CA ALA A 55 -8.02 15.96 -2.51
C ALA A 55 -7.14 16.58 -3.60
N ALA A 56 -5.81 16.38 -3.54
CA ALA A 56 -4.88 16.82 -4.58
C ALA A 56 -5.15 16.17 -5.96
N TYR A 57 -5.87 15.04 -5.98
CA TYR A 57 -6.22 14.26 -7.16
C TYR A 57 -7.68 14.42 -7.58
N ASP A 58 -8.41 15.39 -7.03
CA ASP A 58 -9.78 15.69 -7.46
C ASP A 58 -9.84 16.01 -8.96
N GLY A 59 -10.73 15.32 -9.67
CA GLY A 59 -10.87 15.41 -11.13
C GLY A 59 -9.84 14.61 -11.94
N TRP A 60 -8.98 13.81 -11.29
CA TRP A 60 -8.12 12.83 -11.95
C TRP A 60 -8.81 11.46 -12.04
N SER A 61 -8.38 10.64 -12.98
CA SER A 61 -8.86 9.26 -13.15
C SER A 61 -8.00 8.29 -12.37
N LEU A 62 -8.57 7.56 -11.40
CA LEU A 62 -7.87 6.46 -10.73
C LEU A 62 -7.64 5.30 -11.71
N VAL A 63 -6.38 4.93 -11.94
CA VAL A 63 -5.98 3.87 -12.88
C VAL A 63 -5.38 2.65 -12.21
N TYR A 64 -4.87 2.80 -10.99
CA TYR A 64 -4.32 1.70 -10.22
C TYR A 64 -4.63 1.89 -8.75
N ALA A 65 -4.99 0.82 -8.05
CA ALA A 65 -5.06 0.77 -6.61
C ALA A 65 -4.48 -0.56 -6.12
N SER A 66 -3.67 -0.51 -5.08
CA SER A 66 -3.12 -1.68 -4.41
C SER A 66 -3.18 -1.48 -2.92
N GLU A 67 -3.76 -2.44 -2.23
CA GLU A 67 -3.84 -2.46 -0.77
C GLU A 67 -2.86 -3.51 -0.24
N TYR A 68 -2.07 -3.11 0.74
CA TYR A 68 -1.13 -3.94 1.46
C TYR A 68 -1.63 -4.09 2.91
N THR A 69 -1.90 -5.34 3.28
CA THR A 69 -2.37 -5.71 4.62
C THR A 69 -1.50 -6.82 5.19
N THR A 70 -1.28 -6.80 6.49
CA THR A 70 -0.61 -7.88 7.23
C THR A 70 -1.35 -8.09 8.54
N ASP A 71 -1.60 -9.33 8.96
CA ASP A 71 -2.38 -9.63 10.17
C ASP A 71 -1.79 -9.05 11.46
N ASN A 72 -0.50 -8.70 11.45
CA ASN A 72 0.24 -8.14 12.58
C ASN A 72 0.43 -6.61 12.50
N LYS A 73 -0.08 -5.93 11.46
CA LYS A 73 -0.17 -4.46 11.42
C LYS A 73 -1.56 -4.03 11.85
N SER A 74 -1.62 -2.93 12.61
CA SER A 74 -2.88 -2.25 12.95
C SER A 74 -3.39 -1.35 11.83
N THR A 75 -2.57 -1.13 10.79
CA THR A 75 -2.84 -0.19 9.70
C THR A 75 -2.76 -0.90 8.36
N THR A 76 -3.56 -0.41 7.42
CA THR A 76 -3.59 -0.86 6.03
C THR A 76 -2.97 0.24 5.17
N GLU A 77 -1.99 -0.13 4.34
CA GLU A 77 -1.39 0.80 3.38
C GLU A 77 -2.08 0.64 2.03
N LEU A 78 -2.46 1.75 1.40
CA LEU A 78 -3.13 1.79 0.10
C LEU A 78 -2.32 2.67 -0.86
N THR A 79 -1.76 2.06 -1.90
CA THR A 79 -1.14 2.78 -3.02
C THR A 79 -2.16 3.00 -4.13
N MET A 80 -2.34 4.24 -4.55
CA MET A 80 -3.24 4.63 -5.63
C MET A 80 -2.47 5.41 -6.69
N CYS A 81 -2.73 5.15 -7.97
CA CYS A 81 -2.22 5.95 -9.07
C CYS A 81 -3.34 6.57 -9.90
N PHE A 82 -3.18 7.85 -10.20
CA PHE A 82 -4.12 8.70 -10.88
C PHE A 82 -3.53 9.22 -12.20
N GLU A 83 -4.36 9.30 -13.21
CA GLU A 83 -4.07 9.94 -14.48
C GLU A 83 -4.87 11.22 -14.69
N LYS A 84 -4.23 12.21 -15.29
CA LYS A 84 -4.91 13.41 -15.80
C LYS A 84 -4.35 13.76 -17.16
N LYS A 85 -5.21 14.24 -18.05
CA LYS A 85 -4.77 14.80 -19.32
C LYS A 85 -4.08 16.14 -19.06
N TYR A 86 -2.91 16.34 -19.65
CA TYR A 86 -2.23 17.64 -19.65
C TYR A 86 -3.08 18.72 -20.34
#